data_AF-A0A7S0CA16-F1
#
_entry.id   AF-A0A7S0CA16-F1
#
_cell.length_a   1.000
_cell.length_b   1.000
_cell.length_c   1.000
_cell.angle_alpha   90.00
_cell.angle_beta   90.00
_cell.angle_gamma   90.00
#
_symmetry.space_group_name_H-M   'P 1'
#
loop_
_entity.id
_entity.type
_entity.pdbx_description
1 polymer ?
#
loop_
_entity_poly.entity_id
_entity_poly.type
_entity_poly.pdbx_seq_one_letter_code
_entity_poly.pdbx_strand_id
1 'polypeptide(L)'
;IFQNYKKSHPALLDGNTIQTYSTSDDGSVTKVLEVFSYYQPNQNSNAADRGTVLRFIQHTHATSSSPPMNASPQLPGMTFHPATFDSNSPQPAYCDHWVSNVVSRTQFLDTLEDTLGFAPKVDFNAGVVAAGESQIESTVTGNSSGLRTSDMNVALRDQSQVYLPINNALSEVGHVHGFIKEIGQGVQHTASRVNDLTRLVQRCND
;
A
#
# COMPACT_ATOMS: atom_id res chain seq x y z
N ILE A 1 -8.57 9.18 9.52
CA ILE A 1 -7.61 9.44 8.42
C ILE A 1 -7.44 10.93 8.16
N PHE A 2 -8.31 11.64 7.41
CA PHE A 2 -8.09 13.07 7.08
C PHE A 2 -7.79 13.95 8.30
N GLN A 3 -8.61 13.87 9.36
CA GLN A 3 -8.39 14.67 10.58
C GLN A 3 -7.09 14.30 11.31
N ASN A 4 -6.66 13.04 11.24
CA ASN A 4 -5.42 12.59 11.85
C ASN A 4 -4.21 13.20 11.10
N TYR A 5 -4.22 13.15 9.77
CA TYR A 5 -3.23 13.85 8.95
C TYR A 5 -3.23 15.35 9.22
N LYS A 6 -4.40 15.99 9.25
CA LYS A 6 -4.51 17.43 9.52
C LYS A 6 -3.96 17.83 10.89
N LYS A 7 -4.10 16.96 11.90
CA LYS A 7 -3.64 17.19 13.26
C LYS A 7 -2.14 16.92 13.43
N SER A 8 -1.68 15.74 12.98
CA SER A 8 -0.33 15.24 13.29
C SER A 8 0.66 15.47 12.14
N HIS A 9 0.21 15.38 10.89
CA HIS A 9 1.07 15.44 9.69
C HIS A 9 0.53 16.37 8.59
N PRO A 10 0.22 17.66 8.90
CA PRO A 10 -0.47 18.54 7.95
C PRO A 10 0.34 18.82 6.68
N ALA A 11 1.67 18.75 6.75
CA ALA A 11 2.54 18.97 5.61
C ALA A 11 2.49 17.85 4.56
N LEU A 12 1.98 16.66 4.91
CA LEU A 12 1.78 15.55 3.98
C LEU A 12 0.45 15.64 3.23
N LEU A 13 -0.47 16.52 3.62
CA LEU A 13 -1.75 16.66 2.91
C LEU A 13 -1.53 17.29 1.53
N ASP A 14 -1.93 16.58 0.46
CA ASP A 14 -1.96 17.16 -0.87
C ASP A 14 -3.24 18.01 -1.02
N GLY A 15 -3.08 19.31 -1.24
CA GLY A 15 -4.20 20.24 -1.44
C GLY A 15 -5.15 20.44 -0.24
N ASN A 16 -4.88 19.85 0.94
CA ASN A 16 -5.67 19.97 2.18
C ASN A 16 -7.19 19.79 2.01
N THR A 17 -7.62 18.97 1.04
CA THR A 17 -9.03 18.80 0.68
C THR A 17 -9.35 17.35 0.39
N ILE A 18 -10.63 16.99 0.55
CA ILE A 18 -11.18 15.71 0.11
C ILE A 18 -11.93 15.99 -1.18
N GLN A 19 -11.50 15.37 -2.28
CA GLN A 19 -12.20 15.46 -3.55
C GLN A 19 -13.44 14.58 -3.49
N THR A 20 -14.59 15.15 -3.84
CA THR A 20 -15.88 14.45 -3.83
C THR A 20 -16.41 14.38 -5.25
N TYR A 21 -16.73 13.17 -5.69
CA TYR A 21 -17.29 12.90 -7.00
C TYR A 21 -18.64 12.22 -6.80
N SER A 22 -19.69 12.83 -7.34
CA SER A 22 -21.01 12.23 -7.39
C SER A 22 -21.18 11.51 -8.73
N THR A 23 -21.65 10.27 -8.70
CA THR A 23 -22.10 9.58 -9.92
C THR A 23 -23.52 10.03 -10.25
N SER A 24 -23.78 10.32 -11.53
CA SER A 24 -25.02 10.93 -11.99
C SER A 24 -26.24 10.02 -11.90
N ASP A 25 -26.03 8.69 -11.86
CA ASP A 25 -27.10 7.74 -12.23
C ASP A 25 -27.65 6.93 -11.05
N ASP A 26 -26.89 6.77 -9.97
CA ASP A 26 -27.28 5.95 -8.79
C ASP A 26 -27.17 6.70 -7.45
N GLY A 27 -26.81 7.98 -7.48
CA GLY A 27 -26.60 8.81 -6.30
C GLY A 27 -25.40 8.37 -5.44
N SER A 28 -24.52 7.50 -5.94
CA SER A 28 -23.32 7.12 -5.20
C SER A 28 -22.34 8.29 -5.11
N VAL A 29 -21.59 8.31 -4.01
CA VAL A 29 -20.59 9.34 -3.73
C VAL A 29 -19.25 8.67 -3.51
N THR A 30 -18.27 9.08 -4.30
CA THR A 30 -16.86 8.70 -4.14
C THR A 30 -16.10 9.87 -3.52
N LYS A 31 -15.41 9.62 -2.41
CA LYS A 31 -14.53 10.58 -1.75
C LYS A 31 -13.08 10.11 -1.88
N VAL A 32 -12.21 10.98 -2.36
CA VAL A 32 -10.79 10.71 -2.54
C VAL A 32 -9.98 11.67 -1.68
N LEU A 33 -9.08 11.11 -0.87
CA LEU A 33 -8.06 11.84 -0.15
C LEU A 33 -6.69 11.39 -0.65
N GLU A 34 -5.84 12.34 -0.99
CA GLU A 34 -4.46 12.09 -1.39
C GLU A 34 -3.52 12.75 -0.38
N VAL A 35 -2.49 12.00 0.01
CA VAL A 35 -1.44 12.46 0.91
C VAL A 35 -0.09 11.98 0.41
N PHE A 36 0.93 12.79 0.57
CA PHE A 36 2.31 12.36 0.36
C PHE A 36 2.71 11.33 1.42
N SER A 37 3.50 10.34 1.01
CA SER A 37 3.80 9.18 1.86
C SER A 37 4.95 9.45 2.83
N TYR A 38 5.94 10.24 2.41
CA TYR A 38 7.20 10.41 3.13
C TYR A 38 7.49 11.89 3.36
N TYR A 39 8.26 12.18 4.40
CA TYR A 39 8.93 13.47 4.57
C TYR A 39 10.25 13.48 3.82
N GLN A 40 10.73 14.68 3.48
CA GLN A 40 12.06 14.83 2.90
C GLN A 40 13.14 14.41 3.91
N PRO A 41 14.27 13.86 3.44
CA PRO A 41 15.31 13.27 4.29
C PRO A 41 16.12 14.29 5.13
N ASN A 42 15.97 15.60 4.88
CA ASN A 42 16.67 16.61 5.66
C ASN A 42 16.05 16.70 7.06
N GLN A 43 16.82 16.42 8.12
CA GLN A 43 16.36 16.27 9.51
C GLN A 43 15.58 17.48 10.10
N ASN A 44 15.59 18.64 9.43
CA ASN A 44 14.85 19.85 9.84
C ASN A 44 13.70 20.20 8.89
N SER A 45 13.47 19.39 7.86
CA SER A 45 12.44 19.59 6.86
C SER A 45 11.18 18.87 7.28
N ASN A 46 10.17 19.63 7.69
CA ASN A 46 8.80 19.13 7.75
C ASN A 46 8.13 19.14 6.36
N ALA A 47 8.90 19.25 5.27
CA ALA A 47 8.35 19.25 3.92
C ALA A 47 8.10 17.81 3.45
N ALA A 48 7.00 17.62 2.72
CA ALA A 48 6.69 16.35 2.09
C ALA A 48 7.66 16.03 0.95
N ASP A 49 8.03 14.76 0.86
CA ASP A 49 8.54 14.14 -0.36
C ASP A 49 7.35 13.93 -1.31
N ARG A 50 7.43 14.53 -2.50
CA ARG A 50 6.31 14.54 -3.46
C ARG A 50 6.34 13.37 -4.45
N GLY A 51 7.26 12.41 -4.29
CA GLY A 51 7.45 11.31 -5.22
C GLY A 51 6.40 10.19 -5.08
N THR A 52 5.82 10.00 -3.89
CA THR A 52 4.87 8.90 -3.63
C THR A 52 3.64 9.38 -2.88
N VAL A 53 2.44 9.05 -3.38
CA VAL A 53 1.14 9.42 -2.79
C VAL A 53 0.39 8.18 -2.30
N LEU A 54 -0.12 8.24 -1.07
CA LEU A 54 -1.16 7.33 -0.58
C LEU A 54 -2.53 7.92 -0.93
N ARG A 55 -3.32 7.15 -1.68
CA ARG A 55 -4.68 7.52 -2.06
C ARG A 55 -5.69 6.71 -1.25
N PHE A 56 -6.51 7.40 -0.47
CA PHE A 56 -7.63 6.81 0.25
C PHE A 56 -8.91 7.06 -0.54
N ILE A 57 -9.67 6.00 -0.77
CA ILE A 57 -10.90 6.06 -1.54
C ILE A 57 -12.04 5.52 -0.66
N GLN A 58 -13.09 6.30 -0.51
CA GLN A 58 -14.30 5.92 0.19
C GLN A 58 -15.49 6.01 -0.76
N HIS A 59 -16.21 4.90 -0.92
CA HIS A 59 -17.44 4.85 -1.70
C HIS A 59 -18.65 4.72 -0.77
N THR A 60 -19.67 5.53 -1.04
CA THR A 60 -20.95 5.49 -0.32
C THR A 60 -22.06 5.29 -1.34
N HIS A 61 -22.85 4.22 -1.21
CA HIS A 61 -24.02 3.98 -2.06
C HIS A 61 -25.27 4.62 -1.44
N ALA A 62 -26.14 5.18 -2.28
CA ALA A 62 -27.39 5.82 -1.84
C ALA A 62 -28.45 4.82 -1.36
N THR A 63 -28.39 3.57 -1.82
CA THR A 63 -29.31 2.50 -1.41
C THR A 63 -28.62 1.49 -0.49
N SER A 64 -29.34 1.05 0.54
CA SER A 64 -28.90 0.03 1.52
C SER A 64 -28.76 -1.38 0.95
N SER A 65 -28.97 -1.57 -0.36
CA SER A 65 -28.62 -2.79 -1.06
C SER A 65 -27.10 -2.89 -1.09
N SER A 66 -26.54 -3.71 -0.19
CA SER A 66 -25.12 -4.01 -0.16
C SER A 66 -24.64 -4.29 -1.59
N PRO A 67 -23.59 -3.59 -2.08
CA PRO A 67 -23.01 -3.97 -3.36
C PRO A 67 -22.64 -5.45 -3.29
N PRO A 68 -22.76 -6.21 -4.40
CA PRO A 68 -22.27 -7.57 -4.40
C PRO A 68 -20.83 -7.56 -3.89
N MET A 69 -20.50 -8.46 -2.96
CA MET A 69 -19.23 -8.54 -2.22
C MET A 69 -17.94 -8.53 -3.09
N ASN A 70 -18.07 -8.49 -4.41
CA ASN A 70 -17.00 -8.58 -5.41
C ASN A 70 -16.97 -7.41 -6.41
N ALA A 71 -17.81 -6.37 -6.28
CA ALA A 71 -17.69 -5.19 -7.12
C ALA A 71 -16.58 -4.29 -6.57
N SER A 72 -15.38 -4.38 -7.16
CA SER A 72 -14.34 -3.38 -6.95
C SER A 72 -14.95 -2.01 -7.20
N PRO A 73 -14.80 -1.06 -6.28
CA PRO A 73 -15.53 0.17 -6.44
C PRO A 73 -14.95 0.94 -7.61
N GLN A 74 -15.82 1.26 -8.56
CA GLN A 74 -15.46 1.88 -9.81
C GLN A 74 -15.20 3.36 -9.55
N LEU A 75 -14.04 3.87 -9.95
CA LEU A 75 -13.79 5.31 -9.90
C LEU A 75 -14.74 6.02 -10.88
N PRO A 76 -15.21 7.23 -10.53
CA PRO A 76 -16.01 8.06 -11.43
C PRO A 76 -15.38 8.18 -12.81
N GLY A 77 -16.17 7.98 -13.86
CA GLY A 77 -15.73 8.06 -15.26
C GLY A 77 -15.00 6.83 -15.79
N MET A 78 -14.70 5.83 -14.96
CA MET A 78 -14.29 4.51 -15.44
C MET A 78 -15.52 3.66 -15.77
N THR A 79 -15.36 2.62 -16.58
CA THR A 79 -16.38 1.58 -16.86
C THR A 79 -15.85 0.22 -16.44
N PHE A 80 -16.66 -0.58 -15.73
CA PHE A 80 -16.28 -1.94 -15.41
C PHE A 80 -16.21 -2.77 -16.69
N HIS A 81 -15.08 -3.47 -16.87
CA HIS A 81 -14.90 -4.47 -17.91
C HIS A 81 -14.58 -5.81 -17.25
N PRO A 82 -15.41 -6.85 -17.43
CA PRO A 82 -15.11 -8.17 -16.92
C PRO A 82 -13.76 -8.66 -17.46
N ALA A 83 -12.86 -9.07 -16.57
CA ALA A 83 -11.62 -9.72 -16.98
C ALA A 83 -11.92 -11.14 -17.46
N THR A 84 -11.48 -11.50 -18.66
CA THR A 84 -11.52 -12.88 -19.16
C THR A 84 -10.11 -13.42 -19.28
N PHE A 85 -9.87 -14.56 -18.64
CA PHE A 85 -8.61 -15.28 -18.70
C PHE A 85 -8.83 -16.53 -19.55
N ASP A 86 -8.16 -16.63 -20.69
CA ASP A 86 -8.17 -17.86 -21.48
C ASP A 86 -7.30 -18.94 -20.81
N SER A 87 -7.22 -20.13 -21.42
CA SER A 87 -6.41 -21.23 -20.88
C SER A 87 -4.93 -20.89 -20.75
N ASN A 88 -4.45 -19.89 -21.50
CA ASN A 88 -3.05 -19.47 -21.58
C ASN A 88 -2.76 -18.24 -20.71
N SER A 89 -3.79 -17.52 -20.30
CA SER A 89 -3.69 -16.29 -19.54
C SER A 89 -3.10 -16.55 -18.15
N PRO A 90 -2.27 -15.63 -17.62
CA PRO A 90 -1.81 -15.74 -16.24
C PRO A 90 -3.02 -15.78 -15.30
N GLN A 91 -2.93 -16.63 -14.28
CA GLN A 91 -3.98 -16.79 -13.29
C GLN A 91 -4.22 -15.50 -12.49
N PRO A 92 -5.40 -15.33 -11.86
CA PRO A 92 -5.68 -14.15 -11.03
C PRO A 92 -4.63 -13.95 -9.94
N ALA A 93 -4.20 -12.70 -9.79
CA ALA A 93 -3.27 -12.27 -8.75
C ALA A 93 -3.95 -11.27 -7.81
N TYR A 94 -3.67 -11.39 -6.52
CA TYR A 94 -4.28 -10.60 -5.46
C TYR A 94 -3.19 -9.87 -4.68
N CYS A 95 -3.42 -8.62 -4.29
CA CYS A 95 -2.43 -7.87 -3.53
C CYS A 95 -2.12 -8.60 -2.21
N ASP A 96 -0.83 -8.63 -1.86
CA ASP A 96 -0.33 -9.17 -0.60
C ASP A 96 0.21 -8.05 0.27
N HIS A 97 1.26 -7.40 -0.23
CA HIS A 97 1.93 -6.29 0.42
C HIS A 97 2.67 -5.44 -0.61
N TRP A 98 3.10 -4.25 -0.22
CA TRP A 98 4.14 -3.51 -0.93
C TRP A 98 5.24 -3.13 0.04
N VAL A 99 6.47 -3.06 -0.45
CA VAL A 99 7.63 -2.72 0.36
C VAL A 99 8.15 -1.36 -0.02
N SER A 100 8.33 -0.48 0.96
CA SER A 100 8.88 0.85 0.76
C SER A 100 10.34 0.93 1.19
N ASN A 101 11.20 1.53 0.36
CA ASN A 101 12.53 1.96 0.75
C ASN A 101 12.45 3.44 1.16
N VAL A 102 12.83 3.74 2.40
CA VAL A 102 12.75 5.09 2.98
C VAL A 102 14.07 5.47 3.64
N VAL A 103 14.30 6.77 3.77
CA VAL A 103 15.47 7.31 4.48
C VAL A 103 15.29 7.16 5.99
N SER A 104 14.07 7.45 6.50
CA SER A 104 13.76 7.32 7.91
C SER A 104 12.61 6.34 8.13
N ARG A 105 12.95 5.09 8.50
CA ARG A 105 11.97 4.04 8.82
C ARG A 105 11.09 4.43 10.00
N THR A 106 11.69 4.96 11.06
CA THR A 106 10.97 5.38 12.27
C THR A 106 9.97 6.48 11.98
N GLN A 107 10.36 7.53 11.25
CA GLN A 107 9.44 8.62 10.90
C GLN A 107 8.25 8.13 10.07
N PHE A 108 8.47 7.19 9.14
CA PHE A 108 7.37 6.64 8.35
C PHE A 108 6.47 5.73 9.18
N LEU A 109 7.03 4.92 10.08
CA LEU A 109 6.27 4.11 11.04
C LEU A 109 5.39 5.00 11.93
N ASP A 110 5.96 6.04 12.53
CA ASP A 110 5.24 6.99 13.39
C ASP A 110 4.08 7.64 12.61
N THR A 111 4.34 8.02 11.35
CA THR A 111 3.30 8.60 10.47
C THR A 111 2.14 7.63 10.23
N LEU A 112 2.43 6.35 10.00
CA LEU A 112 1.40 5.33 9.77
C LEU A 112 0.63 4.99 11.06
N GLU A 113 1.30 4.99 12.20
CA GLU A 113 0.68 4.82 13.51
C GLU A 113 -0.27 5.98 13.82
N ASP A 114 0.23 7.22 13.75
CA ASP A 114 -0.53 8.43 14.06
C ASP A 114 -1.76 8.60 13.16
N THR A 115 -1.63 8.25 11.88
CA THR A 115 -2.67 8.55 10.89
C THR A 115 -3.65 7.40 10.67
N LEU A 116 -3.17 6.15 10.73
CA LEU A 116 -3.95 4.95 10.40
C LEU A 116 -4.11 3.99 11.59
N GLY A 117 -3.41 4.20 12.70
CA GLY A 117 -3.37 3.25 13.82
C GLY A 117 -2.68 1.94 13.45
N PHE A 118 -1.80 1.97 12.44
CA PHE A 118 -1.03 0.79 12.05
C PHE A 118 -0.01 0.48 13.14
N ALA A 119 0.22 -0.81 13.38
CA ALA A 119 1.15 -1.27 14.39
C ALA A 119 2.13 -2.29 13.79
N PRO A 120 3.38 -2.35 14.28
CA PRO A 120 4.32 -3.40 13.90
C PRO A 120 3.71 -4.79 14.10
N LYS A 121 3.80 -5.62 13.05
CA LYS A 121 3.29 -7.01 13.03
C LYS A 121 4.41 -8.01 13.14
N VAL A 122 5.47 -7.76 12.39
CA VAL A 122 6.72 -8.50 12.46
C VAL A 122 7.81 -7.45 12.38
N ASP A 123 8.65 -7.43 13.40
CA ASP A 123 9.79 -6.55 13.44
C ASP A 123 11.03 -7.39 13.17
N PHE A 124 11.66 -7.19 12.01
CA PHE A 124 12.96 -7.79 11.75
C PHE A 124 14.04 -6.92 12.42
N ASN A 125 13.90 -6.70 13.73
CA ASN A 125 14.88 -6.02 14.56
C ASN A 125 15.94 -7.00 15.11
N ALA A 126 16.04 -8.22 14.56
CA ALA A 126 16.96 -9.26 15.01
C ALA A 126 17.83 -9.84 13.88
N GLY A 127 18.04 -9.08 12.82
CA GLY A 127 19.00 -9.43 11.80
C GLY A 127 19.06 -8.33 10.79
N VAL A 128 20.11 -7.50 10.88
CA VAL A 128 20.69 -6.92 9.69
C VAL A 128 20.58 -7.97 8.59
N VAL A 129 19.75 -7.75 7.56
CA VAL A 129 19.76 -8.65 6.40
C VAL A 129 21.06 -8.33 5.69
N ALA A 130 22.12 -8.97 6.18
CA ALA A 130 23.48 -8.76 5.78
C ALA A 130 23.75 -9.66 4.57
N ALA A 131 23.70 -9.08 3.38
CA ALA A 131 24.26 -9.72 2.19
C ALA A 131 25.62 -9.07 1.90
N GLY A 132 26.68 -9.62 2.50
CA GLY A 132 28.01 -9.01 2.46
C GLY A 132 28.06 -7.71 3.27
N GLU A 133 28.44 -6.62 2.63
CA GLU A 133 28.52 -5.29 3.25
C GLU A 133 27.16 -4.57 3.32
N SER A 134 26.14 -5.05 2.59
CA SER A 134 24.81 -4.45 2.61
C SER A 134 24.12 -4.74 3.93
N GLN A 135 23.77 -3.69 4.66
CA GLN A 135 23.05 -3.76 5.92
C GLN A 135 21.74 -2.99 5.79
N ILE A 136 20.63 -3.64 6.14
CA ILE A 136 19.30 -3.02 6.13
C ILE A 136 18.55 -3.37 7.40
N GLU A 137 17.63 -2.50 7.75
CA GLU A 137 16.59 -2.73 8.73
C GLU A 137 15.24 -2.81 8.03
N SER A 138 14.36 -3.69 8.52
CA SER A 138 13.03 -3.89 7.95
C SER A 138 11.99 -4.09 9.05
N THR A 139 10.86 -3.38 8.94
CA THR A 139 9.71 -3.58 9.83
C THR A 139 8.45 -3.74 9.00
N VAL A 140 7.67 -4.79 9.28
CA VAL A 140 6.35 -4.99 8.68
C VAL A 140 5.31 -4.36 9.59
N THR A 141 4.61 -3.34 9.10
CA THR A 141 3.48 -2.71 9.79
C THR A 141 2.16 -2.95 9.04
N GLY A 142 1.02 -2.81 9.72
CA GLY A 142 -0.28 -3.04 9.10
C GLY A 142 -1.45 -2.80 10.04
N ASN A 143 -2.67 -2.85 9.49
CA ASN A 143 -3.89 -2.86 10.29
C ASN A 143 -4.09 -4.23 10.97
N SER A 144 -5.15 -4.38 11.75
CA SER A 144 -5.59 -5.69 12.24
C SER A 144 -6.83 -6.13 11.47
N SER A 145 -6.80 -7.31 10.84
CA SER A 145 -7.98 -7.95 10.27
C SER A 145 -8.68 -8.85 11.30
N GLY A 146 -10.01 -8.81 11.30
CA GLY A 146 -10.86 -9.72 12.07
C GLY A 146 -11.18 -11.03 11.34
N LEU A 147 -10.75 -11.20 10.08
CA LEU A 147 -11.08 -12.39 9.30
C LEU A 147 -10.38 -13.62 9.88
N ARG A 148 -11.17 -14.67 10.14
CA ARG A 148 -10.69 -16.01 10.45
C ARG A 148 -11.41 -16.99 9.54
N THR A 149 -10.69 -17.62 8.64
CA THR A 149 -11.24 -18.59 7.69
C THR A 149 -10.27 -19.74 7.50
N SER A 150 -10.81 -20.94 7.30
CA SER A 150 -10.06 -22.12 6.84
C SER A 150 -10.18 -22.34 5.33
N ASP A 151 -11.02 -21.56 4.64
CA ASP A 151 -11.18 -21.63 3.19
C ASP A 151 -10.05 -20.86 2.50
N MET A 152 -9.19 -21.59 1.78
CA MET A 152 -8.05 -21.03 1.05
C MET A 152 -8.46 -20.04 -0.03
N ASN A 153 -9.61 -20.23 -0.70
CA ASN A 153 -10.06 -19.31 -1.75
C ASN A 153 -10.51 -17.98 -1.15
N VAL A 154 -11.15 -18.02 0.02
CA VAL A 154 -11.50 -16.80 0.77
C VAL A 154 -10.23 -16.12 1.27
N ALA A 155 -9.30 -16.88 1.87
CA ALA A 155 -8.04 -16.33 2.37
C ALA A 155 -7.21 -15.67 1.25
N LEU A 156 -7.14 -16.29 0.06
CA LEU A 156 -6.40 -15.79 -1.10
C LEU A 156 -6.95 -14.44 -1.60
N ARG A 157 -8.27 -14.26 -1.55
CA ARG A 157 -8.95 -13.06 -2.07
C ARG A 157 -9.10 -11.95 -1.05
N ASP A 158 -8.98 -12.26 0.25
CA ASP A 158 -9.16 -11.28 1.31
C ASP A 158 -8.17 -10.12 1.18
N GLN A 159 -8.70 -8.89 1.19
CA GLN A 159 -7.95 -7.64 1.16
C GLN A 159 -8.22 -6.81 2.42
N SER A 160 -8.86 -7.39 3.44
CA SER A 160 -9.13 -6.70 4.70
C SER A 160 -7.87 -6.45 5.52
N GLN A 161 -6.83 -7.25 5.31
CA GLN A 161 -5.51 -7.10 5.90
C GLN A 161 -4.57 -6.38 4.92
N VAL A 162 -3.92 -5.33 5.40
CA VAL A 162 -2.91 -4.54 4.68
C VAL A 162 -1.57 -4.71 5.40
N TYR A 163 -0.53 -5.06 4.65
CA TYR A 163 0.85 -5.14 5.14
C TYR A 163 1.74 -4.19 4.36
N LEU A 164 2.49 -3.35 5.07
CA LEU A 164 3.42 -2.39 4.52
C LEU A 164 4.81 -2.62 5.15
N PRO A 165 5.63 -3.52 4.59
CA PRO A 165 7.05 -3.57 4.98
C PRO A 165 7.79 -2.29 4.60
N ILE A 166 8.67 -1.85 5.50
CA ILE A 166 9.44 -0.61 5.37
C ILE A 166 10.91 -0.93 5.60
N ASN A 167 11.74 -0.60 4.63
CA ASN A 167 13.19 -0.80 4.67
C ASN A 167 13.92 0.53 4.79
N ASN A 168 14.98 0.56 5.61
CA ASN A 168 16.02 1.60 5.57
C ASN A 168 17.40 0.96 5.44
N ALA A 169 18.30 1.63 4.73
CA ALA A 169 19.69 1.22 4.64
C ALA A 169 20.45 1.65 5.91
N LEU A 170 21.31 0.76 6.42
CA LEU A 170 22.27 1.05 7.49
C LEU A 170 23.70 1.21 6.96
N SER A 171 23.93 0.87 5.70
CA SER A 171 25.21 0.99 5.00
C SER A 171 25.05 1.78 3.70
N GLU A 172 26.15 2.37 3.21
CA GLU A 172 26.19 3.05 1.89
C GLU A 172 26.29 2.10 0.69
N VAL A 173 26.07 0.80 0.92
CA VAL A 173 26.17 -0.25 -0.08
C VAL A 173 24.94 -1.14 -0.05
N GLY A 174 24.62 -1.70 -1.22
CA GLY A 174 23.50 -2.61 -1.42
C GLY A 174 22.23 -1.94 -1.95
N HIS A 175 21.22 -2.78 -2.18
CA HIS A 175 20.07 -2.44 -3.02
C HIS A 175 19.17 -1.35 -2.43
N VAL A 176 18.98 -1.29 -1.10
CA VAL A 176 18.16 -0.23 -0.47
C VAL A 176 18.86 1.13 -0.58
N HIS A 177 20.16 1.20 -0.28
CA HIS A 177 20.92 2.45 -0.44
C HIS A 177 20.97 2.89 -1.91
N GLY A 178 21.28 1.96 -2.82
CA GLY A 178 21.30 2.21 -4.27
C GLY A 178 19.96 2.75 -4.78
N PHE A 179 18.85 2.11 -4.40
CA PHE A 179 17.51 2.57 -4.75
C PHE A 179 17.25 4.01 -4.29
N ILE A 180 17.53 4.31 -3.02
CA ILE A 180 17.29 5.65 -2.46
C ILE A 180 18.17 6.69 -3.15
N LYS A 181 19.41 6.34 -3.49
CA LYS A 181 20.35 7.24 -4.18
C LYS A 181 19.94 7.53 -5.62
N GLU A 182 19.42 6.54 -6.33
CA GLU A 182 19.08 6.66 -7.76
C GLU A 182 17.66 7.21 -7.99
N ILE A 183 16.70 6.78 -7.18
CA ILE A 183 15.26 7.04 -7.39
C ILE A 183 14.68 7.94 -6.29
N GLY A 184 15.25 7.92 -5.09
CA GLY A 184 14.68 8.54 -3.90
C GLY A 184 13.86 7.55 -3.05
N GLN A 185 13.09 8.07 -2.11
CA GLN A 185 12.20 7.25 -1.28
C GLN A 185 11.00 6.78 -2.11
N GLY A 186 10.58 5.54 -1.94
CA GLY A 186 9.56 4.98 -2.82
C GLY A 186 9.20 3.53 -2.54
N VAL A 187 8.23 3.04 -3.29
CA VAL A 187 7.87 1.61 -3.32
C VAL A 187 8.96 0.86 -4.07
N GLN A 188 9.66 -0.03 -3.39
CA GLN A 188 10.69 -0.90 -3.96
C GLN A 188 10.05 -2.01 -4.81
N HIS A 189 9.04 -2.69 -4.27
CA HIS A 189 8.33 -3.75 -4.97
C HIS A 189 6.92 -3.92 -4.42
N THR A 190 6.08 -4.57 -5.23
CA THR A 190 4.75 -5.04 -4.84
C THR A 190 4.73 -6.56 -4.92
N ALA A 191 4.08 -7.19 -3.96
CA ALA A 191 3.92 -8.64 -3.91
C ALA A 191 2.46 -9.01 -4.14
N SER A 192 2.26 -10.08 -4.91
CA SER A 192 0.94 -10.61 -5.20
C SER A 192 0.86 -12.07 -4.79
N ARG A 193 -0.26 -12.44 -4.16
CA ARG A 193 -0.65 -13.82 -3.93
C ARG A 193 -1.29 -14.39 -5.19
N VAL A 194 -0.95 -15.63 -5.47
CA VAL A 194 -1.57 -16.44 -6.51
C VAL A 194 -1.85 -17.83 -5.97
N ASN A 195 -2.78 -18.53 -6.61
CA ASN A 195 -3.15 -19.89 -6.22
C ASN A 195 -2.07 -20.93 -6.56
N ASP A 196 -1.31 -20.76 -7.64
CA ASP A 196 -0.31 -21.72 -8.11
C ASP A 196 0.97 -21.03 -8.61
N LEU A 197 1.86 -20.68 -7.68
CA LEU A 197 3.09 -19.93 -8.00
C LEU A 197 3.95 -20.62 -9.06
N THR A 198 4.11 -21.94 -8.97
CA THR A 198 4.92 -22.71 -9.91
C THR A 198 4.39 -22.59 -11.33
N ARG A 199 3.08 -22.73 -11.52
CA ARG A 199 2.46 -22.58 -12.83
C ARG A 199 2.54 -21.15 -13.37
N LEU A 200 2.41 -20.14 -12.51
CA LEU A 200 2.60 -18.74 -12.94
C LEU A 200 4.03 -18.53 -13.43
N VAL A 201 5.02 -18.94 -12.65
CA VAL A 201 6.44 -18.77 -13.00
C VAL A 201 6.77 -19.49 -14.31
N GLN A 202 6.29 -20.72 -14.48
CA GLN A 202 6.47 -21.45 -15.73
C GLN A 202 5.89 -20.67 -16.93
N ARG A 203 4.65 -20.17 -16.81
CA ARG A 203 4.00 -19.39 -17.88
C ARG A 203 4.68 -18.06 -18.18
N CYS A 204 5.32 -17.44 -17.20
CA CYS A 204 6.08 -16.21 -17.43
C CYS A 204 7.43 -16.48 -18.11
N ASN A 205 7.96 -17.70 -18.01
CA ASN A 205 9.23 -18.11 -18.60
C ASN A 205 9.09 -18.73 -19.99
N ASP A 206 7.92 -19.32 -20.30
CA ASP A 206 7.57 -19.87 -21.61
C ASP A 206 7.22 -18.75 -22.63
#